data_AF-A0A7C1PCJ7-F1
#
_entry.id   AF-A0A7C1PCJ7-F1
#
_cell.length_a   1.000
_cell.length_b   1.000
_cell.length_c   1.000
_cell.angle_alpha   90.00
_cell.angle_beta   90.00
_cell.angle_gamma   90.00
#
_symmetry.space_group_name_H-M   'P 1'
#
loop_
_entity.id
_entity.type
_entity.pdbx_description
1 polymer ?
#
loop_
_entity_poly.entity_id
_entity_poly.type
_entity_poly.pdbx_seq_one_letter_code
_entity_poly.pdbx_strand_id
1 'polypeptide(L)'
;RCAVDPARVGIEGFSDGASYALTLGLDNGDLFAAVLAFSPGFLAPRRPIGRPRVFVSHGRQDPVLPIEACSRRIVPLLQRAGYPVRYREFDGGHTVPADVLEEALRWFLDDSDMSSARFTRSTG
;
A
#
# COMPACT_ATOMS: atom_id res chain seq x y z
N ARG A 1 -21.70 -17.18 -8.57
CA ARG A 1 -20.22 -17.11 -8.44
C ARG A 1 -19.74 -16.02 -9.39
N CYS A 2 -19.02 -15.01 -8.91
CA CYS A 2 -18.39 -14.00 -9.77
C CYS A 2 -16.92 -14.41 -10.01
N ALA A 3 -16.42 -14.21 -11.23
CA ALA A 3 -15.00 -14.39 -11.52
C ALA A 3 -14.26 -13.12 -11.09
N VAL A 4 -13.25 -13.26 -10.23
CA VAL A 4 -12.35 -12.18 -9.81
C VAL A 4 -11.01 -12.45 -10.47
N ASP A 5 -10.44 -11.45 -11.14
CA ASP A 5 -9.08 -11.52 -11.64
C ASP A 5 -8.10 -11.39 -10.46
N PRO A 6 -7.35 -12.45 -10.10
CA PRO A 6 -6.41 -12.40 -8.98
C PRO A 6 -5.30 -11.37 -9.19
N ALA A 7 -4.97 -10.99 -10.43
CA ALA A 7 -3.98 -9.97 -10.70
C ALA A 7 -4.46 -8.54 -10.37
N ARG A 8 -5.76 -8.37 -10.10
CA ARG A 8 -6.40 -7.06 -9.85
C ARG A 8 -7.07 -7.00 -8.48
N VAL A 9 -6.55 -7.75 -7.52
CA VAL A 9 -6.99 -7.71 -6.12
C VAL A 9 -6.05 -6.80 -5.34
N GLY A 10 -6.61 -5.78 -4.70
CA GLY A 10 -5.89 -4.89 -3.79
C GLY A 10 -6.51 -4.91 -2.40
N ILE A 11 -5.71 -4.55 -1.39
CA ILE A 11 -6.18 -4.32 -0.02
C ILE A 11 -5.94 -2.86 0.35
N GLU A 12 -6.90 -2.27 1.04
CA GLU A 12 -6.88 -0.86 1.43
C GLU A 12 -7.22 -0.70 2.91
N GLY A 13 -6.70 0.35 3.53
CA GLY A 13 -7.22 0.80 4.81
C GLY A 13 -6.76 2.21 5.19
N PHE A 14 -7.45 2.76 6.19
CA PHE A 14 -7.17 4.04 6.83
C PHE A 14 -6.78 3.87 8.31
N SER A 15 -5.81 4.65 8.80
CA SER A 15 -5.36 4.67 10.20
C SER A 15 -4.83 3.30 10.67
N ASP A 16 -5.40 2.68 11.70
CA ASP A 16 -5.09 1.30 12.08
C ASP A 16 -5.37 0.32 10.94
N GLY A 17 -6.47 0.52 10.20
CA GLY A 17 -6.80 -0.29 9.03
C GLY A 17 -5.70 -0.22 7.96
N ALA A 18 -5.05 0.93 7.79
CA ALA A 18 -3.90 1.09 6.89
C ALA A 18 -2.68 0.27 7.36
N SER A 19 -2.44 0.25 8.67
CA SER A 19 -1.36 -0.53 9.29
C SER A 19 -1.60 -2.05 9.14
N TYR A 20 -2.85 -2.49 9.27
CA TYR A 20 -3.26 -3.86 8.98
C TYR A 20 -3.19 -4.18 7.49
N ALA A 21 -3.61 -3.27 6.60
CA ALA A 21 -3.50 -3.45 5.16
C ALA A 21 -2.04 -3.63 4.73
N LEU A 22 -1.09 -2.85 5.28
CA LEU A 22 0.34 -3.08 5.07
C LEU A 22 0.77 -4.44 5.60
N THR A 23 0.42 -4.79 6.83
CA THR A 23 0.88 -6.05 7.43
C THR A 23 0.36 -7.27 6.66
N LEU A 24 -0.95 -7.33 6.42
CA LEU A 24 -1.60 -8.44 5.72
C LEU A 24 -1.26 -8.44 4.23
N GLY A 25 -1.23 -7.27 3.59
CA GLY A 25 -0.92 -7.15 2.17
C GLY A 25 0.50 -7.61 1.85
N LEU A 26 1.47 -7.33 2.73
CA LEU A 26 2.84 -7.81 2.55
C LEU A 26 3.00 -9.30 2.88
N ASP A 27 2.35 -9.80 3.93
CA ASP A 27 2.37 -11.24 4.28
C ASP A 27 1.59 -12.12 3.27
N ASN A 28 0.79 -11.51 2.39
CA ASN A 28 0.00 -12.19 1.36
C ASN A 28 0.17 -11.50 -0.01
N GLY A 29 1.40 -11.06 -0.33
CA GLY A 29 1.69 -10.32 -1.56
C GLY A 29 1.70 -11.15 -2.84
N ASP A 30 1.38 -12.44 -2.75
CA ASP A 30 1.04 -13.35 -3.85
C ASP A 30 -0.48 -13.38 -4.14
N LEU A 31 -1.31 -12.90 -3.21
CA LEU A 31 -2.74 -12.68 -3.37
C LEU A 31 -3.07 -11.23 -3.74
N PHE A 32 -2.46 -10.27 -3.03
CA PHE A 32 -2.70 -8.85 -3.27
C PHE A 32 -1.65 -8.30 -4.23
N ALA A 33 -2.10 -7.75 -5.36
CA ALA A 33 -1.22 -7.08 -6.30
C ALA A 33 -0.85 -5.65 -5.84
N ALA A 34 -1.69 -5.05 -4.99
CA ALA A 34 -1.46 -3.72 -4.44
C ALA A 34 -1.97 -3.56 -3.00
N VAL A 35 -1.31 -2.66 -2.26
CA VAL A 35 -1.72 -2.20 -0.93
C VAL A 35 -1.89 -0.69 -0.96
N LEU A 36 -3.02 -0.18 -0.49
CA LEU A 36 -3.29 1.26 -0.35
C LEU A 36 -3.45 1.60 1.14
N ALA A 37 -2.54 2.40 1.68
CA ALA A 37 -2.47 2.69 3.11
C ALA A 37 -2.57 4.20 3.38
N PHE A 38 -3.71 4.64 3.91
CA PHE A 38 -3.96 6.04 4.25
C PHE A 38 -3.68 6.29 5.74
N SER A 39 -2.71 7.13 6.05
CA SER A 39 -2.22 7.41 7.42
C SER A 39 -1.90 6.16 8.27
N PRO A 40 -1.04 5.22 7.82
CA PRO A 40 -0.62 4.09 8.63
C PRO A 40 0.24 4.52 9.82
N GLY A 41 0.03 3.89 10.97
CA GLY A 41 0.79 4.12 12.20
C GLY A 41 1.97 3.16 12.36
N PHE A 42 1.86 1.93 11.82
CA PHE A 42 2.88 0.89 11.95
C PHE A 42 2.86 -0.10 10.76
N LEU A 43 3.89 -0.94 10.68
CA LEU A 43 3.87 -2.18 9.91
C LEU A 43 4.51 -3.30 10.75
N ALA A 44 3.97 -4.51 10.71
CA ALA A 44 4.53 -5.65 11.44
C ALA A 44 4.42 -6.98 10.64
N PRO A 45 4.84 -7.03 9.36
CA PRO A 45 4.76 -8.26 8.58
C PRO A 45 5.69 -9.31 9.18
N ARG A 46 5.24 -10.57 9.24
CA ARG A 46 6.02 -11.66 9.84
C ARG A 46 6.74 -12.50 8.80
N ARG A 47 6.11 -12.72 7.64
CA ARG A 47 6.61 -13.54 6.54
C ARG A 47 6.20 -12.91 5.20
N PRO A 48 6.77 -11.74 4.84
CA PRO A 48 6.43 -11.10 3.59
C PRO A 48 6.68 -12.02 2.40
N ILE A 49 5.75 -12.09 1.47
CA ILE A 49 5.83 -12.85 0.23
C ILE A 49 5.41 -11.98 -0.95
N GLY A 50 5.99 -12.22 -2.12
CA GLY A 50 5.74 -11.39 -3.29
C GLY A 50 6.29 -9.97 -3.14
N ARG A 51 5.84 -9.07 -4.03
CA ARG A 51 6.20 -7.64 -4.06
C ARG A 51 5.01 -6.81 -4.55
N PRO A 52 3.90 -6.75 -3.79
CA PRO A 52 2.80 -5.85 -4.12
C PRO A 52 3.30 -4.42 -4.29
N ARG A 53 2.66 -3.70 -5.20
CA ARG A 53 2.82 -2.24 -5.28
C ARG A 53 2.20 -1.62 -4.03
N VAL A 54 2.80 -0.57 -3.48
CA VAL A 54 2.29 0.08 -2.26
C VAL A 54 2.04 1.55 -2.52
N PHE A 55 0.83 2.01 -2.23
CA PHE A 55 0.49 3.42 -2.12
C PHE A 55 0.39 3.78 -0.64
N VAL A 56 1.08 4.84 -0.23
CA VAL A 56 0.96 5.41 1.12
C VAL A 56 0.56 6.87 0.99
N SER A 57 -0.38 7.34 1.80
CA SER A 57 -0.56 8.77 2.03
C SER A 57 -0.58 9.14 3.50
N HIS A 58 -0.33 10.41 3.80
CA HIS A 58 -0.35 10.92 5.17
C HIS A 58 -0.51 12.45 5.21
N GLY A 59 -1.32 12.95 6.13
CA GLY A 59 -1.46 14.38 6.38
C GLY A 59 -0.24 14.96 7.10
N ARG A 60 0.30 16.09 6.62
CA ARG A 60 1.49 16.72 7.22
C ARG A 60 1.23 17.28 8.62
N GLN A 61 -0.03 17.54 8.96
CA GLN A 61 -0.49 18.08 10.24
C GLN A 61 -1.37 17.07 11.00
N ASP A 62 -1.18 15.77 10.75
CA ASP A 62 -1.91 14.70 11.44
C ASP A 62 -1.65 14.73 12.96
N PRO A 63 -2.66 15.09 13.79
CA PRO A 63 -2.48 15.20 15.24
C PRO A 63 -2.66 13.85 15.95
N VAL A 64 -3.14 12.81 15.24
CA VAL A 64 -3.43 11.48 15.80
C VAL A 64 -2.23 10.57 15.60
N LEU A 65 -1.70 10.55 14.39
CA LEU A 65 -0.52 9.79 14.00
C LEU A 65 0.51 10.77 13.43
N PRO A 66 1.42 11.33 14.25
CA PRO A 66 2.41 12.27 13.75
C PRO A 66 3.25 11.66 12.62
N ILE A 67 3.18 12.28 11.44
CA ILE A 67 3.78 11.79 10.19
C ILE A 67 5.26 11.38 10.32
N GLU A 68 6.02 12.10 11.15
CA GLU A 68 7.45 11.85 11.43
C GLU A 68 7.71 10.52 12.15
N ALA A 69 6.78 10.10 13.03
CA ALA A 69 6.86 8.84 13.74
C ALA A 69 6.27 7.67 12.94
N CYS A 70 5.47 7.99 11.92
CA CYS A 70 4.66 7.05 11.16
C CYS A 70 5.14 6.95 9.71
N SER A 71 4.41 7.49 8.72
CA SER A 71 4.71 7.26 7.29
C SER A 71 6.14 7.65 6.88
N ARG A 72 6.75 8.69 7.46
CA ARG A 72 8.15 9.06 7.16
C ARG A 72 9.19 8.06 7.69
N ARG A 73 8.81 7.16 8.60
CA ARG A 73 9.62 5.97 9.00
C ARG A 73 9.26 4.73 8.20
N ILE A 74 7.96 4.52 7.97
CA ILE A 74 7.41 3.34 7.27
C ILE A 74 7.85 3.31 5.81
N VAL A 75 7.69 4.42 5.07
CA VAL A 75 7.97 4.48 3.63
C VAL A 75 9.43 4.13 3.30
N PRO A 76 10.45 4.68 4.00
CA PRO A 76 11.83 4.28 3.76
C PRO A 76 12.10 2.79 4.07
N LEU A 77 11.40 2.18 5.03
CA LEU A 77 11.53 0.74 5.32
C LEU A 77 11.02 -0.09 4.14
N LEU A 78 9.86 0.27 3.59
CA LEU A 78 9.27 -0.40 2.42
C LEU A 78 10.18 -0.26 1.18
N GLN A 79 10.67 0.95 0.92
CA GLN A 79 11.59 1.21 -0.19
C GLN A 79 12.89 0.43 -0.06
N ARG A 80 13.53 0.44 1.13
CA ARG A 80 14.74 -0.37 1.39
C ARG A 80 14.50 -1.87 1.25
N ALA A 81 13.29 -2.33 1.57
CA ALA A 81 12.90 -3.73 1.37
C ALA A 81 12.62 -4.07 -0.10
N GLY A 82 12.66 -3.11 -1.03
CA GLY A 82 12.50 -3.33 -2.47
C GLY A 82 11.05 -3.32 -2.98
N TYR A 83 10.11 -2.78 -2.21
CA TYR A 83 8.73 -2.60 -2.70
C TYR A 83 8.64 -1.40 -3.64
N PRO A 84 7.83 -1.47 -4.71
CA PRO A 84 7.45 -0.28 -5.49
C PRO A 84 6.50 0.58 -4.64
N VAL A 85 6.97 1.74 -4.18
CA VAL A 85 6.20 2.62 -3.29
C VAL A 85 5.87 3.95 -3.97
N ARG A 86 4.59 4.29 -4.05
CA ARG A 86 4.09 5.65 -4.30
C ARG A 86 3.74 6.29 -2.96
N TYR A 87 4.41 7.38 -2.60
CA TYR A 87 4.15 8.10 -1.34
C TYR A 87 3.61 9.50 -1.61
N ARG A 88 2.47 9.83 -1.01
CA ARG A 88 1.76 11.10 -1.17
C ARG A 88 1.48 11.76 0.17
N GLU A 89 2.21 12.82 0.49
CA GLU A 89 1.83 13.70 1.61
C GLU A 89 0.81 14.75 1.15
N PHE A 90 -0.04 15.21 2.05
CA PHE A 90 -0.97 16.31 1.79
C PHE A 90 -1.01 17.30 2.95
N ASP A 91 -1.38 18.56 2.67
CA ASP A 91 -1.66 19.54 3.70
C ASP A 91 -3.03 19.23 4.32
N GLY A 92 -3.03 18.84 5.58
CA GLY A 92 -4.20 18.37 6.32
C GLY A 92 -3.84 17.47 7.51
N GLY A 93 -4.88 17.10 8.26
CA GLY A 93 -4.78 16.24 9.44
C GLY A 93 -5.03 14.76 9.14
N HIS A 94 -5.59 14.06 10.14
CA HIS A 94 -5.92 12.64 10.07
C HIS A 94 -7.19 12.37 9.24
N THR A 95 -7.06 12.32 7.92
CA THR A 95 -8.19 12.13 7.00
C THR A 95 -7.76 11.51 5.68
N VAL A 96 -8.72 11.24 4.80
CA VAL A 96 -8.50 10.80 3.41
C VAL A 96 -9.13 11.83 2.48
N PRO A 97 -8.36 12.81 1.97
CA PRO A 97 -8.87 13.78 1.01
C PRO A 97 -9.34 13.09 -0.28
N ALA A 98 -10.40 13.61 -0.89
CA ALA A 98 -11.00 13.01 -2.08
C ALA A 98 -10.02 12.92 -3.26
N ASP A 99 -9.20 13.96 -3.48
CA ASP A 99 -8.18 13.98 -4.53
C ASP A 99 -7.10 12.92 -4.32
N VAL A 100 -6.70 12.69 -3.06
CA VAL A 100 -5.73 11.66 -2.69
C VAL A 100 -6.31 10.25 -2.89
N LEU A 101 -7.58 10.04 -2.52
CA LEU A 101 -8.27 8.77 -2.77
C LEU A 101 -8.40 8.48 -4.27
N GLU A 102 -8.81 9.48 -5.05
CA GLU A 102 -8.91 9.36 -6.50
C GLU A 102 -7.56 9.07 -7.16
N GLU A 103 -6.48 9.74 -6.74
CA GLU A 103 -5.11 9.44 -7.20
C GLU A 103 -4.76 7.97 -6.92
N ALA A 104 -4.99 7.51 -5.69
CA ALA A 104 -4.67 6.14 -5.28
C ALA A 104 -5.45 5.09 -6.09
N LEU A 105 -6.75 5.32 -6.33
CA LEU A 105 -7.59 4.42 -7.11
C LEU A 105 -7.20 4.42 -8.60
N ARG A 106 -6.90 5.57 -9.19
CA ARG A 106 -6.39 5.64 -10.57
C ARG A 106 -5.07 4.88 -10.70
N TRP A 107 -4.15 5.08 -9.75
CA TRP A 107 -2.87 4.38 -9.71
C TRP A 107 -3.00 2.86 -9.56
N PHE A 108 -3.99 2.41 -8.78
CA PHE A 108 -4.29 0.98 -8.61
C PHE A 108 -4.87 0.36 -9.90
N LEU A 109 -5.77 1.07 -10.58
CA LEU A 109 -6.46 0.59 -11.78
C LEU A 109 -5.62 0.70 -13.06
N ASP A 110 -4.49 1.40 -13.03
CA ASP A 110 -3.60 1.56 -14.18
C ASP A 110 -2.82 0.26 -14.47
N ASP A 111 -3.13 -0.36 -15.61
CA ASP A 111 -2.52 -1.62 -16.06
C ASP A 111 -1.09 -1.46 -16.59
N SER A 112 -0.66 -0.23 -16.90
CA SER A 112 0.65 0.01 -17.52
C SER A 112 1.82 -0.39 -16.61
N ASP A 113 1.63 -0.31 -15.28
CA ASP A 113 2.60 -0.72 -14.27
C ASP A 113 2.54 -2.24 -13.94
N MET A 114 1.43 -2.90 -14.24
CA MET A 114 1.15 -4.29 -13.83
C MET A 114 1.82 -5.34 -14.74
N SER A 115 2.21 -4.95 -15.96
CA SER A 115 2.89 -5.82 -16.93
C SER A 115 4.30 -6.26 -16.50
N SER A 116 4.93 -5.51 -15.59
CA SER A 116 6.29 -5.76 -15.11
C SER A 116 6.38 -6.88 -14.05
N ALA A 117 5.26 -7.23 -13.41
CA ALA A 117 5.18 -8.22 -12.33
C ALA A 117 4.92 -9.67 -12.83
N ARG A 118 5.26 -9.99 -14.09
CA ARG A 118 5.14 -11.35 -14.63
C ARG A 118 6.02 -12.31 -13.84
N PHE A 119 5.38 -13.00 -12.90
CA PHE A 119 5.97 -14.03 -12.04
C PHE A 119 6.49 -15.18 -12.91
N THR A 120 7.79 -15.47 -12.85
CA THR A 120 8.37 -16.73 -13.28
C THR A 120 7.79 -17.85 -12.41
N ARG A 121 6.81 -18.59 -12.93
CA ARG A 121 6.47 -19.90 -12.36
C ARG A 121 7.60 -20.87 -12.70
N SER A 122 8.46 -21.15 -11.73
CA SER A 122 9.32 -22.34 -11.77
C SER A 122 8.43 -23.57 -11.61
N THR A 123 8.21 -24.30 -12.69
CA THR A 123 7.69 -25.66 -12.63
C THR A 123 8.78 -26.57 -12.06
N GLY A 124 8.56 -27.09 -10.86
CA GLY A 124 9.28 -28.21 -10.27
C GLY A 124 8.29 -29.32 -9.93
#